data_AF-A0A842LSX6-F1
#
_entry.id   AF-A0A842LSX6-F1
#
_cell.length_a   1.000
_cell.length_b   1.000
_cell.length_c   1.000
_cell.angle_alpha   90.00
_cell.angle_beta   90.00
_cell.angle_gamma   90.00
#
_symmetry.space_group_name_H-M   'P 1'
#
loop_
_entity.id
_entity.type
_entity.pdbx_description
1 polymer ?
#
loop_
_entity_poly.entity_id
_entity_poly.type
_entity_poly.pdbx_seq_one_letter_code
_entity_poly.pdbx_strand_id
1 'polypeptide(L)'
;MNKEVVKAFKEYYQTLDVNELVVKDLQEREIALIPLGQETMIRHMTFPDTVALKEYLENHIPAHLYYSSAYYREPQASDMNKKGWKGADLIFDVDADHIPTPCKADHDTWTCLECMMKGTGFPPESCPKCGMKRIETTTWVCDRCLEVAKEEVFKLIDEYLIPDFGVSLKEVEVCFSGHRGYHLHVQTDDVKRLTSDGRREIADYVRGVGLDPKHQGFRMMKDGSITGPDLRDGGWRGRFAKSVYAYLSRCTMEELRSVVGSDEVANIIMRNKDRLLRGIMANPPSWMGLRGVELGRTIRIAKAAVKDLLCNIDERVTIDVKRLIRYPNSLHGKSGLKAARISYSDLETFDPLKDAVVFKSGSIKVYVKEAPRVRIGDYEVGPVKNVQLEVPGGLGIYLLCKGAAELRE
;
A
#
# COMPACT_ATOMS: atom_id res chain seq x y z
N MET A 1 27.48 -12.96 -1.64
CA MET A 1 26.13 -13.25 -1.09
C MET A 1 26.23 -14.35 -0.04
N ASN A 2 25.43 -14.29 1.02
CA ASN A 2 25.54 -15.20 2.17
C ASN A 2 25.14 -16.64 1.81
N LYS A 3 25.98 -17.62 2.19
CA LYS A 3 25.75 -19.05 1.88
C LYS A 3 24.43 -19.59 2.46
N GLU A 4 24.08 -19.16 3.68
CA GLU A 4 22.81 -19.54 4.32
C GLU A 4 21.59 -19.04 3.53
N VAL A 5 21.63 -17.82 2.97
CA VAL A 5 20.56 -17.28 2.13
C VAL A 5 20.40 -18.09 0.85
N VAL A 6 21.53 -18.46 0.22
CA VAL A 6 21.52 -19.31 -0.99
C VAL A 6 20.89 -20.66 -0.73
N LYS A 7 21.29 -21.31 0.36
CA LYS A 7 20.75 -22.60 0.78
C LYS A 7 19.24 -22.51 1.05
N ALA A 8 18.82 -21.52 1.85
CA ALA A 8 17.43 -21.33 2.22
C ALA A 8 16.52 -21.06 1.01
N PHE A 9 16.91 -20.16 0.11
CA PHE A 9 16.13 -19.87 -1.09
C PHE A 9 16.05 -21.08 -2.02
N LYS A 10 17.16 -21.82 -2.19
CA LYS A 10 17.17 -23.05 -3.00
C LYS A 10 16.19 -24.08 -2.44
N GLU A 11 16.26 -24.34 -1.15
CA GLU A 11 15.36 -25.29 -0.46
C GLU A 11 13.90 -24.88 -0.59
N TYR A 12 13.58 -23.59 -0.43
CA TYR A 12 12.23 -23.08 -0.62
C TYR A 12 11.69 -23.35 -2.03
N TYR A 13 12.41 -22.96 -3.08
CA TYR A 13 11.92 -23.15 -4.45
C TYR A 13 11.94 -24.61 -4.88
N GLN A 14 12.74 -25.47 -4.26
CA GLN A 14 12.69 -26.92 -4.48
C GLN A 14 11.44 -27.55 -3.84
N THR A 15 11.04 -27.08 -2.67
CA THR A 15 9.91 -27.67 -1.90
C THR A 15 8.57 -26.98 -2.14
N LEU A 16 8.54 -25.81 -2.78
CA LEU A 16 7.32 -25.07 -3.10
C LEU A 16 6.35 -25.95 -3.90
N ASP A 17 5.08 -25.99 -3.51
CA ASP A 17 4.06 -26.72 -4.27
C ASP A 17 3.82 -26.02 -5.61
N VAL A 18 3.76 -26.78 -6.70
CA VAL A 18 3.42 -26.26 -8.04
C VAL A 18 2.06 -25.56 -8.05
N ASN A 19 1.11 -26.01 -7.22
CA ASN A 19 -0.22 -25.40 -7.11
C ASN A 19 -0.16 -23.99 -6.49
N GLU A 20 0.85 -23.69 -5.67
CA GLU A 20 1.04 -22.34 -5.11
C GLU A 20 1.53 -21.33 -6.16
N LEU A 21 1.99 -21.80 -7.33
CA LEU A 21 2.47 -20.97 -8.43
C LEU A 21 1.39 -20.70 -9.50
N VAL A 22 0.14 -21.09 -9.29
CA VAL A 22 -0.91 -20.90 -10.31
C VAL A 22 -1.29 -19.42 -10.42
N VAL A 23 -1.22 -18.87 -11.64
CA VAL A 23 -1.75 -17.55 -12.00
C VAL A 23 -2.62 -17.66 -13.24
N LYS A 24 -3.66 -16.83 -13.33
CA LYS A 24 -4.60 -16.83 -14.46
C LYS A 24 -3.88 -16.49 -15.76
N ASP A 25 -4.14 -17.27 -16.81
CA ASP A 25 -3.60 -17.08 -18.17
C ASP A 25 -2.06 -16.95 -18.22
N LEU A 26 -1.32 -17.81 -17.48
CA LEU A 26 0.14 -17.79 -17.41
C LEU A 26 0.84 -17.66 -18.78
N GLN A 27 0.36 -18.40 -19.78
CA GLN A 27 0.92 -18.42 -21.14
C GLN A 27 0.81 -17.07 -21.86
N GLU A 28 -0.12 -16.20 -21.44
CA GLU A 28 -0.29 -14.86 -22.00
C GLU A 28 0.51 -13.79 -21.25
N ARG A 29 1.29 -14.17 -20.22
CA ARG A 29 2.00 -13.23 -19.37
C ARG A 29 3.50 -13.33 -19.58
N GLU A 30 4.17 -12.18 -19.48
CA GLU A 30 5.63 -12.14 -19.40
C GLU A 30 6.04 -12.53 -17.99
N ILE A 31 6.99 -13.45 -17.86
CA ILE A 31 7.69 -13.74 -16.61
C ILE A 31 9.05 -13.05 -16.63
N ALA A 32 9.44 -12.53 -15.47
CA ALA A 32 10.72 -11.88 -15.25
C ALA A 32 11.28 -12.26 -13.88
N LEU A 33 12.59 -12.35 -13.75
CA LEU A 33 13.23 -12.62 -12.48
C LEU A 33 14.58 -11.93 -12.35
N ILE A 34 15.01 -11.73 -11.12
CA ILE A 34 16.39 -11.38 -10.78
C ILE A 34 16.99 -12.63 -10.14
N PRO A 35 18.00 -13.27 -10.74
CA PRO A 35 18.63 -14.46 -10.16
C PRO A 35 19.24 -14.15 -8.80
N LEU A 36 19.22 -15.12 -7.90
CA LEU A 36 19.80 -14.96 -6.58
C LEU A 36 21.31 -14.62 -6.72
N GLY A 37 21.71 -13.45 -6.22
CA GLY A 37 23.11 -12.99 -6.25
C GLY A 37 23.50 -12.16 -7.45
N GLN A 38 22.54 -11.88 -8.33
CA GLN A 38 22.72 -11.00 -9.46
C GLN A 38 21.85 -9.75 -9.27
N GLU A 39 22.24 -8.67 -9.94
CA GLU A 39 21.49 -7.40 -9.92
C GLU A 39 20.67 -7.19 -11.19
N THR A 40 20.95 -7.97 -12.24
CA THR A 40 20.30 -7.81 -13.54
C THR A 40 19.05 -8.67 -13.62
N MET A 41 17.97 -8.07 -14.12
CA MET A 41 16.72 -8.78 -14.37
C MET A 41 16.77 -9.51 -15.72
N ILE A 42 16.39 -10.78 -15.71
CA ILE A 42 16.08 -11.58 -16.89
C ILE A 42 14.58 -11.43 -17.16
N ARG A 43 14.23 -11.12 -18.42
CA ARG A 43 12.87 -10.73 -18.84
C ARG A 43 12.47 -11.44 -20.12
N HIS A 44 11.24 -11.18 -20.58
CA HIS A 44 10.68 -11.76 -21.81
C HIS A 44 10.62 -13.29 -21.78
N MET A 45 10.43 -13.87 -20.60
CA MET A 45 10.22 -15.31 -20.47
C MET A 45 8.73 -15.63 -20.57
N THR A 46 8.43 -16.82 -21.06
CA THR A 46 7.09 -17.42 -21.05
C THR A 46 7.23 -18.91 -20.73
N PHE A 47 6.18 -19.50 -20.17
CA PHE A 47 6.15 -20.91 -19.80
C PHE A 47 4.84 -21.52 -20.31
N PRO A 48 4.89 -22.76 -20.83
CA PRO A 48 3.69 -23.44 -21.32
C PRO A 48 2.69 -23.73 -20.18
N ASP A 49 3.18 -23.98 -18.98
CA ASP A 49 2.35 -24.24 -17.80
C ASP A 49 3.14 -23.96 -16.51
N THR A 50 2.46 -24.10 -15.38
CA THR A 50 3.02 -23.88 -14.05
C THR A 50 4.08 -24.93 -13.69
N VAL A 51 4.01 -26.14 -14.26
CA VAL A 51 4.99 -27.23 -14.02
C VAL A 51 6.33 -26.83 -14.63
N ALA A 52 6.34 -26.39 -15.88
CA ALA A 52 7.55 -25.92 -16.55
C ALA A 52 8.17 -24.69 -15.85
N LEU A 53 7.33 -23.78 -15.33
CA LEU A 53 7.82 -22.68 -14.49
C LEU A 53 8.47 -23.21 -13.22
N LYS A 54 7.84 -24.16 -12.52
CA LYS A 54 8.39 -24.77 -11.30
C LYS A 54 9.75 -25.42 -11.55
N GLU A 55 9.86 -26.28 -12.57
CA GLU A 55 11.13 -26.93 -12.95
C GLU A 55 12.22 -25.91 -13.28
N TYR A 56 11.87 -24.81 -13.93
CA TYR A 56 12.81 -23.73 -14.20
C TYR A 56 13.31 -23.07 -12.91
N LEU A 57 12.41 -22.77 -11.97
CA LEU A 57 12.72 -22.14 -10.69
C LEU A 57 13.54 -23.01 -9.75
N GLU A 58 13.47 -24.34 -9.87
CA GLU A 58 14.32 -25.29 -9.13
C GLU A 58 15.79 -25.22 -9.54
N ASN A 59 16.04 -24.85 -10.81
CA ASN A 59 17.36 -24.77 -11.39
C ASN A 59 17.91 -23.32 -11.44
N HIS A 60 17.02 -22.33 -11.46
CA HIS A 60 17.34 -20.91 -11.58
C HIS A 60 16.71 -20.12 -10.42
N ILE A 61 17.26 -20.32 -9.22
CA ILE A 61 16.74 -19.74 -7.98
C ILE A 61 16.70 -18.20 -8.06
N PRO A 62 15.51 -17.56 -7.99
CA PRO A 62 15.43 -16.11 -8.06
C PRO A 62 15.52 -15.45 -6.67
N ALA A 63 16.19 -14.29 -6.60
CA ALA A 63 16.00 -13.33 -5.50
C ALA A 63 14.64 -12.64 -5.60
N HIS A 64 14.17 -12.39 -6.82
CA HIS A 64 12.87 -11.79 -7.07
C HIS A 64 12.25 -12.42 -8.32
N LEU A 65 10.97 -12.79 -8.23
CA LEU A 65 10.18 -13.30 -9.35
C LEU A 65 9.00 -12.38 -9.60
N TYR A 66 8.69 -12.15 -10.87
CA TYR A 66 7.64 -11.25 -11.32
C TYR A 66 6.88 -11.85 -12.49
N TYR A 67 5.65 -11.38 -12.68
CA TYR A 67 4.87 -11.57 -13.89
C TYR A 67 4.25 -10.25 -14.32
N SER A 68 3.94 -10.10 -15.61
CA SER A 68 3.25 -8.90 -16.09
C SER A 68 1.79 -8.88 -15.62
N SER A 69 1.32 -7.72 -15.14
CA SER A 69 -0.12 -7.45 -14.99
C SER A 69 -0.86 -7.52 -16.33
N ALA A 70 -0.12 -7.26 -17.41
CA ALA A 70 -0.58 -7.33 -18.79
C ALA A 70 -0.64 -8.75 -19.36
N TYR A 71 -1.55 -8.91 -20.32
CA TYR A 71 -1.72 -10.08 -21.15
C TYR A 71 -1.29 -9.75 -22.58
N TYR A 72 -0.61 -10.67 -23.25
CA TYR A 72 0.00 -10.50 -24.55
C TYR A 72 -0.34 -11.66 -25.49
N ARG A 73 -0.20 -11.44 -26.80
CA ARG A 73 -0.19 -12.52 -27.80
C ARG A 73 1.16 -13.22 -27.85
N GLU A 74 2.24 -12.45 -27.74
CA GLU A 74 3.63 -12.93 -27.78
C GLU A 74 4.42 -12.35 -26.60
N PRO A 75 4.24 -12.87 -25.36
CA PRO A 75 4.87 -12.30 -24.17
C PRO A 75 6.42 -12.27 -24.21
N GLN A 76 7.01 -13.20 -24.95
CA GLN A 76 8.45 -13.37 -25.14
C GLN A 76 9.08 -12.40 -26.15
N ALA A 77 8.29 -11.63 -26.91
CA ALA A 77 8.86 -10.67 -27.85
C ALA A 77 9.63 -9.58 -27.08
N SER A 78 10.85 -9.24 -27.53
CA SER A 78 11.66 -8.19 -26.90
C SER A 78 11.11 -6.79 -27.18
N ASP A 79 10.50 -6.60 -28.36
CA ASP A 79 9.83 -5.36 -28.76
C ASP A 79 8.39 -5.31 -28.23
N MET A 80 8.08 -4.28 -27.44
CA MET A 80 6.76 -4.08 -26.83
C MET A 80 5.64 -3.94 -27.86
N ASN A 81 5.91 -3.42 -29.05
CA ASN A 81 4.90 -3.30 -30.11
C ASN A 81 4.56 -4.66 -30.71
N LYS A 82 5.52 -5.59 -30.70
CA LYS A 82 5.35 -6.96 -31.21
C LYS A 82 4.67 -7.90 -30.23
N LYS A 83 4.70 -7.60 -28.92
CA LYS A 83 4.01 -8.44 -27.92
C LYS A 83 2.50 -8.59 -28.16
N GLY A 84 1.86 -7.61 -28.82
CA GLY A 84 0.43 -7.61 -29.06
C GLY A 84 -0.37 -7.59 -27.75
N TRP A 85 -0.36 -6.45 -27.06
CA TRP A 85 -1.09 -6.24 -25.80
C TRP A 85 -2.60 -6.54 -25.95
N LYS A 86 -3.13 -7.37 -25.07
CA LYS A 86 -4.55 -7.78 -25.04
C LYS A 86 -5.35 -7.07 -23.96
N GLY A 87 -4.68 -6.61 -22.90
CA GLY A 87 -5.29 -6.04 -21.69
C GLY A 87 -4.35 -6.14 -20.50
N ALA A 88 -4.77 -5.65 -19.33
CA ALA A 88 -4.04 -5.80 -18.08
C ALA A 88 -4.98 -5.81 -16.87
N ASP A 89 -4.60 -6.52 -15.81
CA ASP A 89 -5.30 -6.42 -14.52
C ASP A 89 -5.21 -4.98 -13.98
N LEU A 90 -6.20 -4.53 -13.22
CA LEU A 90 -6.12 -3.27 -12.48
C LEU A 90 -5.46 -3.54 -11.12
N ILE A 91 -4.30 -2.93 -10.90
CA ILE A 91 -3.47 -3.19 -9.72
C ILE A 91 -3.34 -1.92 -8.89
N PHE A 92 -3.60 -2.01 -7.59
CA PHE A 92 -3.25 -0.98 -6.63
C PHE A 92 -2.07 -1.47 -5.79
N ASP A 93 -1.06 -0.63 -5.58
CA ASP A 93 0.07 -0.92 -4.71
C ASP A 93 0.02 -0.01 -3.49
N VAL A 94 -0.06 -0.64 -2.32
CA VAL A 94 -0.10 0.01 -1.01
C VAL A 94 1.23 -0.29 -0.33
N ASP A 95 2.18 0.64 -0.44
CA ASP A 95 3.49 0.55 0.23
C ASP A 95 3.46 1.36 1.54
N ALA A 96 3.71 0.70 2.67
CA ALA A 96 3.77 1.37 3.98
C ALA A 96 4.86 2.44 4.05
N ASP A 97 5.86 2.42 3.15
CA ASP A 97 6.85 3.50 3.07
C ASP A 97 6.28 4.83 2.57
N HIS A 98 5.16 4.81 1.86
CA HIS A 98 4.46 6.01 1.42
C HIS A 98 3.38 6.48 2.41
N ILE A 99 3.13 5.72 3.49
CA ILE A 99 2.13 6.06 4.50
C ILE A 99 2.82 6.65 5.73
N PRO A 100 2.47 7.88 6.15
CA PRO A 100 3.01 8.46 7.37
C PRO A 100 2.49 7.70 8.60
N THR A 101 3.36 6.91 9.22
CA THR A 101 3.06 6.21 10.48
C THR A 101 3.97 6.71 11.60
N PRO A 102 3.45 6.93 12.84
CA PRO A 102 4.26 7.42 13.95
C PRO A 102 5.44 6.51 14.30
N CYS A 103 5.26 5.19 14.10
CA CYS A 103 6.26 4.18 14.42
C CYS A 103 7.54 4.28 13.59
N LYS A 104 7.51 4.92 12.42
CA LYS A 104 8.71 5.14 11.61
C LYS A 104 9.80 5.86 12.37
N ALA A 105 9.47 6.73 13.32
CA ALA A 105 10.45 7.41 14.17
C ALA A 105 11.29 6.44 15.03
N ASP A 106 10.77 5.24 15.31
CA ASP A 106 11.40 4.22 16.14
C ASP A 106 12.36 3.31 15.35
N HIS A 107 12.19 3.19 14.03
CA HIS A 107 12.88 2.20 13.23
C HIS A 107 13.49 2.73 11.92
N ASP A 108 12.89 3.72 11.26
CA ASP A 108 13.43 4.28 10.02
C ASP A 108 14.45 5.37 10.30
N THR A 109 15.49 5.41 9.48
CA THR A 109 16.51 6.45 9.52
C THR A 109 16.74 7.04 8.14
N TRP A 110 17.17 8.29 8.10
CA TRP A 110 17.58 8.96 6.88
C TRP A 110 18.88 9.72 7.08
N THR A 111 19.67 9.82 6.02
CA THR A 111 20.95 10.54 5.99
C THR A 111 20.99 11.46 4.76
N CYS A 112 21.29 12.73 4.97
CA CYS A 112 21.60 13.64 3.88
C CYS A 112 22.97 13.32 3.30
N LEU A 113 23.03 13.01 2.00
CA LEU A 113 24.28 12.65 1.33
C LEU A 113 25.21 13.84 1.06
N GLU A 114 24.74 15.07 1.30
CA GLU A 114 25.52 16.30 1.06
C GLU A 114 26.19 16.82 2.34
N CYS A 115 25.47 16.82 3.46
CA CYS A 115 25.98 17.37 4.73
C CYS A 115 26.05 16.34 5.87
N MET A 116 25.74 15.08 5.58
CA MET A 116 25.76 13.94 6.51
C MET A 116 24.82 14.08 7.71
N MET A 117 23.89 15.04 7.70
CA MET A 117 22.86 15.14 8.73
C MET A 117 22.01 13.87 8.74
N LYS A 118 21.77 13.34 9.93
CA LYS A 118 20.92 12.16 10.15
C LYS A 118 19.63 12.56 10.88
N GLY A 119 18.58 11.81 10.64
CA GLY A 119 17.36 11.86 11.42
C GLY A 119 16.64 10.51 11.41
N THR A 120 15.56 10.42 12.19
CA THR A 120 14.69 9.25 12.24
C THR A 120 13.32 9.58 11.65
N GLY A 121 12.54 8.55 11.36
CA GLY A 121 11.18 8.70 10.85
C GLY A 121 11.10 8.95 9.36
N PHE A 122 9.97 9.53 8.95
CA PHE A 122 9.67 9.80 7.55
C PHE A 122 10.72 10.76 6.96
N PRO A 123 11.32 10.44 5.80
CA PRO A 123 12.37 11.28 5.23
C PRO A 123 11.80 12.64 4.80
N PRO A 124 12.50 13.76 5.09
CA PRO A 124 12.07 15.06 4.60
C PRO A 124 12.29 15.17 3.09
N GLU A 125 11.46 15.96 2.39
CA GLU A 125 11.63 16.23 0.95
C GLU A 125 12.96 16.93 0.63
N SER A 126 13.51 17.68 1.59
CA SER A 126 14.80 18.35 1.53
C SER A 126 15.46 18.36 2.91
N CYS A 127 16.79 18.25 2.94
CA CYS A 127 17.55 18.27 4.18
C CYS A 127 17.28 19.57 4.97
N PRO A 128 16.86 19.50 6.25
CA PRO A 128 16.55 20.69 7.05
C PRO A 128 17.79 21.54 7.39
N LYS A 129 19.00 21.00 7.21
CA LYS A 129 20.26 21.73 7.45
C LYS A 129 20.80 22.44 6.21
N CYS A 130 20.77 21.80 5.04
CA CYS A 130 21.39 22.35 3.82
C CYS A 130 20.43 22.55 2.62
N GLY A 131 19.16 22.17 2.75
CA GLY A 131 18.15 22.32 1.69
C GLY A 131 18.29 21.33 0.51
N MET A 132 19.31 20.47 0.50
CA MET A 132 19.55 19.52 -0.59
C MET A 132 18.60 18.33 -0.54
N LYS A 133 18.25 17.78 -1.71
CA LYS A 133 17.23 16.71 -1.86
C LYS A 133 17.81 15.28 -1.87
N ARG A 134 19.13 15.13 -1.86
CA ARG A 134 19.79 13.80 -1.85
C ARG A 134 19.76 13.22 -0.44
N ILE A 135 18.67 12.51 -0.14
CA ILE A 135 18.43 11.81 1.12
C ILE A 135 18.47 10.31 0.88
N GLU A 136 19.37 9.61 1.58
CA GLU A 136 19.40 8.15 1.65
C GLU A 136 18.56 7.70 2.85
N THR A 137 17.79 6.61 2.68
CA THR A 137 16.90 6.09 3.72
C THR A 137 17.20 4.63 4.01
N THR A 138 17.12 4.26 5.28
CA THR A 138 17.10 2.87 5.73
C THR A 138 15.77 2.62 6.41
N THR A 139 14.89 1.89 5.72
CA THR A 139 13.55 1.56 6.23
C THR A 139 13.47 0.16 6.79
N TRP A 140 12.56 -0.08 7.73
CA TRP A 140 12.34 -1.37 8.36
C TRP A 140 10.88 -1.78 8.31
N VAL A 141 10.65 -3.09 8.29
CA VAL A 141 9.30 -3.64 8.36
C VAL A 141 8.90 -3.76 9.82
N CYS A 142 7.69 -3.30 10.17
CA CYS A 142 7.13 -3.47 11.51
C CYS A 142 5.62 -3.71 11.43
N ASP A 143 5.07 -4.27 12.50
CA ASP A 143 3.64 -4.59 12.63
C ASP A 143 2.74 -3.39 12.39
N ARG A 144 3.05 -2.26 13.03
CA ARG A 144 2.24 -1.05 12.94
C ARG A 144 2.18 -0.50 11.51
N CYS A 145 3.30 -0.49 10.78
CA CYS A 145 3.33 -0.07 9.38
C CYS A 145 2.50 -0.98 8.47
N LEU A 146 2.63 -2.30 8.66
CA LEU A 146 1.92 -3.28 7.85
C LEU A 146 0.42 -3.32 8.16
N GLU A 147 0.03 -3.07 9.40
CA GLU A 147 -1.38 -2.95 9.79
C GLU A 147 -2.03 -1.74 9.11
N VAL A 148 -1.37 -0.57 9.12
CA VAL A 148 -1.88 0.61 8.40
C VAL A 148 -1.97 0.34 6.89
N ALA A 149 -0.99 -0.35 6.30
CA ALA A 149 -1.09 -0.74 4.89
C ALA A 149 -2.25 -1.72 4.63
N LYS A 150 -2.56 -2.62 5.57
CA LYS A 150 -3.71 -3.52 5.49
C LYS A 150 -5.04 -2.76 5.60
N GLU A 151 -5.14 -1.78 6.50
CA GLU A 151 -6.30 -0.89 6.61
C GLU A 151 -6.56 -0.11 5.31
N GLU A 152 -5.50 0.34 4.63
CA GLU A 152 -5.64 0.98 3.31
C GLU A 152 -6.17 0.03 2.23
N VAL A 153 -5.81 -1.26 2.28
CA VAL A 153 -6.39 -2.28 1.39
C VAL A 153 -7.88 -2.48 1.67
N PHE A 154 -8.29 -2.60 2.93
CA PHE A 154 -9.71 -2.67 3.30
C PHE A 154 -10.45 -1.43 2.82
N LYS A 155 -9.90 -0.24 3.05
CA LYS A 155 -10.48 1.02 2.58
C LYS A 155 -10.67 1.04 1.07
N LEU A 156 -9.66 0.62 0.28
CA LEU A 156 -9.80 0.54 -1.18
C LEU A 156 -10.97 -0.37 -1.59
N ILE A 157 -11.09 -1.55 -0.96
CA ILE A 157 -12.11 -2.54 -1.32
C ILE A 157 -13.50 -2.06 -0.89
N ASP A 158 -13.66 -1.72 0.39
CA ASP A 158 -14.95 -1.52 1.04
C ASP A 158 -15.53 -0.13 0.81
N GLU A 159 -14.67 0.89 0.74
CA GLU A 159 -15.12 2.27 0.54
C GLU A 159 -15.17 2.65 -0.94
N TYR A 160 -14.49 1.94 -1.85
CA TYR A 160 -14.41 2.34 -3.26
C TYR A 160 -14.77 1.23 -4.25
N LEU A 161 -13.97 0.17 -4.33
CA LEU A 161 -14.10 -0.82 -5.41
C LEU A 161 -15.48 -1.49 -5.43
N ILE A 162 -15.98 -1.90 -4.28
CA ILE A 162 -17.32 -2.51 -4.18
C ILE A 162 -18.42 -1.46 -4.39
N PRO A 163 -18.54 -0.39 -3.58
CA PRO A 163 -19.72 0.48 -3.63
C PRO A 163 -19.78 1.38 -4.87
N ASP A 164 -18.64 1.80 -5.43
CA ASP A 164 -18.62 2.76 -6.54
C ASP A 164 -18.36 2.11 -7.90
N PHE A 165 -17.54 1.06 -7.94
CA PHE A 165 -17.16 0.39 -9.18
C PHE A 165 -17.87 -0.95 -9.38
N GLY A 166 -18.64 -1.43 -8.39
CA GLY A 166 -19.39 -2.68 -8.49
C GLY A 166 -18.51 -3.93 -8.56
N VAL A 167 -17.24 -3.83 -8.16
CA VAL A 167 -16.31 -4.96 -8.14
C VAL A 167 -16.78 -5.96 -7.09
N SER A 168 -16.82 -7.25 -7.44
CA SER A 168 -17.12 -8.31 -6.49
C SER A 168 -15.87 -8.82 -5.78
N LEU A 169 -16.01 -9.31 -4.55
CA LEU A 169 -14.90 -9.91 -3.80
C LEU A 169 -14.24 -11.11 -4.50
N LYS A 170 -14.95 -11.75 -5.45
CA LYS A 170 -14.41 -12.87 -6.25
C LYS A 170 -13.45 -12.42 -7.35
N GLU A 171 -13.51 -11.14 -7.73
CA GLU A 171 -12.63 -10.53 -8.73
C GLU A 171 -11.40 -9.88 -8.09
N VAL A 172 -11.32 -9.92 -6.76
CA VAL A 172 -10.27 -9.29 -5.97
C VAL A 172 -9.31 -10.34 -5.43
N GLU A 173 -8.01 -10.13 -5.65
CA GLU A 173 -6.93 -10.91 -5.03
C GLU A 173 -5.97 -9.96 -4.31
N VAL A 174 -5.71 -10.22 -3.02
CA VAL A 174 -4.74 -9.47 -2.23
C VAL A 174 -3.45 -10.27 -2.15
N CYS A 175 -2.31 -9.60 -2.32
CA CYS A 175 -1.01 -10.23 -2.23
C CYS A 175 -0.10 -9.38 -1.33
N PHE A 176 0.34 -9.92 -0.20
CA PHE A 176 1.44 -9.31 0.54
C PHE A 176 2.69 -9.34 -0.35
N SER A 177 3.35 -8.20 -0.51
CA SER A 177 4.52 -8.04 -1.39
C SER A 177 5.76 -8.81 -0.93
N GLY A 178 5.71 -9.46 0.24
CA GLY A 178 6.88 -10.06 0.89
C GLY A 178 7.81 -9.03 1.53
N HIS A 179 7.45 -7.74 1.56
CA HIS A 179 8.28 -6.72 2.17
C HIS A 179 7.50 -5.69 2.97
N ARG A 180 6.91 -4.67 2.33
CA ARG A 180 6.45 -3.46 3.03
C ARG A 180 4.99 -3.10 2.79
N GLY A 181 4.27 -3.95 2.09
CA GLY A 181 2.97 -3.56 1.58
C GLY A 181 2.24 -4.66 0.85
N TYR A 182 1.13 -4.30 0.23
CA TYR A 182 0.23 -5.22 -0.44
C TYR A 182 -0.06 -4.75 -1.86
N HIS A 183 -0.22 -5.71 -2.76
CA HIS A 183 -0.83 -5.48 -4.06
C HIS A 183 -2.28 -5.95 -4.02
N LEU A 184 -3.17 -5.12 -4.51
CA LEU A 184 -4.58 -5.43 -4.71
C LEU A 184 -4.83 -5.60 -6.21
N HIS A 185 -5.18 -6.81 -6.61
CA HIS A 185 -5.46 -7.16 -8.00
C HIS A 185 -6.96 -7.18 -8.23
N VAL A 186 -7.45 -6.45 -9.23
CA VAL A 186 -8.82 -6.53 -9.72
C VAL A 186 -8.79 -7.19 -11.11
N GLN A 187 -9.32 -8.41 -11.17
CA GLN A 187 -9.23 -9.33 -12.32
C GLN A 187 -10.58 -9.54 -12.99
N THR A 188 -11.11 -8.48 -13.61
CA THR A 188 -12.36 -8.54 -14.39
C THR A 188 -12.16 -8.03 -15.81
N ASP A 189 -12.95 -8.54 -16.76
CA ASP A 189 -12.86 -8.14 -18.17
C ASP A 189 -13.26 -6.67 -18.37
N ASP A 190 -14.09 -6.12 -17.48
CA ASP A 190 -14.56 -4.73 -17.51
C ASP A 190 -13.40 -3.72 -17.36
N VAL A 191 -12.39 -4.04 -16.54
CA VAL A 191 -11.22 -3.17 -16.32
C VAL A 191 -10.03 -3.53 -17.20
N LYS A 192 -10.06 -4.72 -17.83
CA LYS A 192 -8.92 -5.30 -18.56
C LYS A 192 -8.43 -4.41 -19.70
N ARG A 193 -9.33 -3.68 -20.35
CA ARG A 193 -9.03 -2.80 -21.49
C ARG A 193 -8.84 -1.32 -21.13
N LEU A 194 -8.90 -0.96 -19.85
CA LEU A 194 -8.67 0.43 -19.44
C LEU A 194 -7.27 0.88 -19.85
N THR A 195 -7.22 2.03 -20.54
CA THR A 195 -5.99 2.72 -20.88
C THR A 195 -5.34 3.31 -19.63
N SER A 196 -4.08 3.75 -19.76
CA SER A 196 -3.40 4.47 -18.68
C SER A 196 -4.18 5.71 -18.21
N ASP A 197 -4.88 6.42 -19.10
CA ASP A 197 -5.70 7.57 -18.72
C ASP A 197 -6.93 7.15 -17.90
N GLY A 198 -7.65 6.11 -18.34
CA GLY A 198 -8.78 5.59 -17.56
C GLY A 198 -8.36 5.09 -16.16
N ARG A 199 -7.18 4.48 -16.06
CA ARG A 199 -6.61 4.03 -14.78
C ARG A 199 -6.17 5.20 -13.89
N ARG A 200 -5.67 6.28 -14.50
CA ARG A 200 -5.35 7.52 -13.80
C ARG A 200 -6.60 8.10 -13.16
N GLU A 201 -7.72 8.17 -13.88
CA GLU A 201 -8.99 8.67 -13.31
C GLU A 201 -9.44 7.83 -12.09
N ILE A 202 -9.28 6.50 -12.14
CA ILE A 202 -9.59 5.63 -10.98
C ILE A 202 -8.63 5.91 -9.82
N ALA A 203 -7.32 6.00 -10.08
CA ALA A 203 -6.32 6.29 -9.07
C ALA A 203 -6.56 7.66 -8.42
N ASP A 204 -6.86 8.68 -9.23
CA ASP A 204 -7.14 10.04 -8.77
C ASP A 204 -8.46 10.10 -7.99
N TYR A 205 -9.47 9.33 -8.39
CA TYR A 205 -10.75 9.21 -7.69
C TYR A 205 -10.59 8.69 -6.25
N VAL A 206 -9.87 7.58 -6.05
CA VAL A 206 -9.67 6.99 -4.72
C VAL A 206 -8.73 7.81 -3.84
N ARG A 207 -7.80 8.55 -4.46
CA ARG A 207 -6.89 9.48 -3.77
C ARG A 207 -7.51 10.85 -3.50
N GLY A 208 -8.69 11.14 -4.07
CA GLY A 208 -9.34 12.45 -4.01
C GLY A 208 -8.55 13.58 -4.70
N VAL A 209 -7.76 13.26 -5.73
CA VAL A 209 -7.07 14.27 -6.54
C VAL A 209 -8.12 15.09 -7.30
N GLY A 210 -8.03 16.42 -7.20
CA GLY A 210 -9.02 17.32 -7.81
C GLY A 210 -10.38 17.36 -7.08
N LEU A 211 -10.52 16.72 -5.91
CA LEU A 211 -11.78 16.67 -5.17
C LEU A 211 -12.16 18.05 -4.61
N ASP A 212 -13.21 18.66 -5.17
CA ASP A 212 -13.79 19.92 -4.69
C ASP A 212 -15.19 19.70 -4.09
N PRO A 213 -15.39 19.96 -2.77
CA PRO A 213 -16.70 19.88 -2.13
C PRO A 213 -17.78 20.73 -2.84
N LYS A 214 -17.42 21.81 -3.53
CA LYS A 214 -18.39 22.63 -4.30
C LYS A 214 -19.11 21.83 -5.38
N HIS A 215 -18.41 20.91 -6.01
CA HIS A 215 -18.96 20.00 -7.03
C HIS A 215 -19.69 18.82 -6.39
N GLN A 216 -19.52 18.60 -5.08
CA GLN A 216 -20.16 17.52 -4.32
C GLN A 216 -21.39 17.99 -3.52
N GLY A 217 -22.00 19.12 -3.90
CA GLY A 217 -23.28 19.59 -3.35
C GLY A 217 -23.17 20.73 -2.34
N PHE A 218 -21.97 21.09 -1.88
CA PHE A 218 -21.79 22.25 -1.00
C PHE A 218 -21.91 23.56 -1.77
N ARG A 219 -22.98 24.32 -1.54
CA ARG A 219 -23.24 25.58 -2.25
C ARG A 219 -23.84 26.62 -1.32
N MET A 220 -23.58 27.88 -1.61
CA MET A 220 -24.24 29.02 -0.98
C MET A 220 -25.48 29.39 -1.79
N MET A 221 -26.62 29.48 -1.12
CA MET A 221 -27.90 29.89 -1.69
C MET A 221 -28.06 31.42 -1.61
N LYS A 222 -28.99 31.96 -2.39
CA LYS A 222 -29.24 33.42 -2.45
C LYS A 222 -29.69 34.01 -1.12
N ASP A 223 -30.32 33.20 -0.26
CA ASP A 223 -30.78 33.59 1.08
C ASP A 223 -29.67 33.51 2.15
N GLY A 224 -28.43 33.22 1.74
CA GLY A 224 -27.27 33.07 2.61
C GLY A 224 -27.22 31.73 3.35
N SER A 225 -28.11 30.78 3.01
CA SER A 225 -28.05 29.41 3.55
C SER A 225 -27.06 28.56 2.76
N ILE A 226 -26.51 27.54 3.41
CA ILE A 226 -25.67 26.53 2.77
C ILE A 226 -26.52 25.29 2.49
N THR A 227 -26.37 24.73 1.30
CA THR A 227 -26.79 23.35 0.98
C THR A 227 -25.59 22.42 0.99
N GLY A 228 -25.83 21.14 1.20
CA GLY A 228 -24.81 20.09 1.12
C GLY A 228 -25.42 18.76 0.64
N PRO A 229 -24.58 17.73 0.47
CA PRO A 229 -25.03 16.41 0.01
C PRO A 229 -25.90 15.68 1.04
N ASP A 230 -26.53 14.60 0.57
CA ASP A 230 -27.34 13.69 1.39
C ASP A 230 -26.48 12.52 1.91
N LEU A 231 -26.76 12.02 3.12
CA LEU A 231 -26.12 10.81 3.66
C LEU A 231 -26.34 9.56 2.80
N ARG A 232 -27.40 9.57 1.98
CA ARG A 232 -27.79 8.48 1.08
C ARG A 232 -27.26 8.64 -0.34
N ASP A 233 -26.59 9.76 -0.65
CA ASP A 233 -25.92 9.92 -1.94
C ASP A 233 -24.82 8.84 -2.08
N GLY A 234 -24.56 8.39 -3.31
CA GLY A 234 -23.44 7.51 -3.63
C GLY A 234 -22.12 8.29 -3.78
N GLY A 235 -21.01 7.54 -3.85
CA GLY A 235 -19.68 8.07 -4.11
C GLY A 235 -19.25 9.20 -3.17
N TRP A 236 -18.49 10.16 -3.70
CA TRP A 236 -17.92 11.26 -2.91
C TRP A 236 -18.96 12.17 -2.25
N ARG A 237 -20.15 12.35 -2.84
CA ARG A 237 -21.23 13.14 -2.25
C ARG A 237 -21.67 12.54 -0.92
N GLY A 238 -21.98 11.24 -0.93
CA GLY A 238 -22.33 10.49 0.28
C GLY A 238 -21.21 10.47 1.31
N ARG A 239 -19.97 10.20 0.86
CA ARG A 239 -18.80 10.24 1.75
C ARG A 239 -18.66 11.59 2.44
N PHE A 240 -18.78 12.70 1.71
CA PHE A 240 -18.75 14.02 2.33
C PHE A 240 -19.85 14.23 3.38
N ALA A 241 -21.09 13.85 3.08
CA ALA A 241 -22.18 13.99 4.04
C ALA A 241 -21.91 13.18 5.31
N LYS A 242 -21.56 11.89 5.15
CA LYS A 242 -21.27 10.95 6.26
C LYS A 242 -20.07 11.41 7.08
N SER A 243 -18.99 11.79 6.42
CA SER A 243 -17.77 12.26 7.07
C SER A 243 -17.99 13.57 7.82
N VAL A 244 -18.67 14.56 7.23
CA VAL A 244 -18.94 15.82 7.92
C VAL A 244 -19.84 15.60 9.13
N TYR A 245 -20.86 14.75 9.01
CA TYR A 245 -21.70 14.34 10.14
C TYR A 245 -20.86 13.69 11.25
N ALA A 246 -20.03 12.70 10.91
CA ALA A 246 -19.19 11.99 11.88
C ALA A 246 -18.17 12.93 12.55
N TYR A 247 -17.49 13.76 11.76
CA TYR A 247 -16.54 14.76 12.23
C TYR A 247 -17.21 15.72 13.22
N LEU A 248 -18.33 16.36 12.84
CA LEU A 248 -19.01 17.32 13.71
C LEU A 248 -19.61 16.66 14.97
N SER A 249 -20.01 15.38 14.88
CA SER A 249 -20.51 14.62 16.03
C SER A 249 -19.44 14.44 17.11
N ARG A 250 -18.19 14.18 16.71
CA ARG A 250 -17.09 13.88 17.64
C ARG A 250 -16.14 15.05 17.93
N CYS A 251 -16.08 16.06 17.06
CA CYS A 251 -15.06 17.09 17.17
C CYS A 251 -15.17 17.88 18.47
N THR A 252 -14.01 18.19 19.04
CA THR A 252 -13.86 19.15 20.11
C THR A 252 -13.94 20.58 19.57
N MET A 253 -14.14 21.54 20.48
CA MET A 253 -14.11 22.95 20.12
C MET A 253 -12.73 23.36 19.54
N GLU A 254 -11.64 22.82 20.09
CA GLU A 254 -10.27 23.13 19.64
C GLU A 254 -10.01 22.62 18.21
N GLU A 255 -10.39 21.38 17.91
CA GLU A 255 -10.31 20.81 16.58
C GLU A 255 -11.13 21.60 15.56
N LEU A 256 -12.36 21.98 15.93
CA LEU A 256 -13.20 22.77 15.03
C LEU A 256 -12.60 24.15 14.80
N ARG A 257 -12.07 24.81 15.85
CA ARG A 257 -11.38 26.11 15.75
C ARG A 257 -10.18 26.05 14.81
N SER A 258 -9.36 25.00 14.90
CA SER A 258 -8.19 24.86 14.03
C SER A 258 -8.59 24.69 12.55
N VAL A 259 -9.65 23.94 12.28
CA VAL A 259 -10.15 23.71 10.92
C VAL A 259 -10.83 24.95 10.33
N VAL A 260 -11.71 25.59 11.10
CA VAL A 260 -12.43 26.76 10.58
C VAL A 260 -11.52 27.98 10.58
N GLY A 261 -10.65 28.17 11.59
CA GLY A 261 -9.75 29.32 11.75
C GLY A 261 -10.44 30.58 12.28
N SER A 262 -11.44 30.42 13.16
CA SER A 262 -12.17 31.50 13.82
C SER A 262 -12.93 30.98 15.04
N ASP A 263 -12.70 31.59 16.20
CA ASP A 263 -13.41 31.26 17.44
C ASP A 263 -14.91 31.58 17.34
N GLU A 264 -15.27 32.71 16.73
CA GLU A 264 -16.66 33.11 16.55
C GLU A 264 -17.43 32.09 15.71
N VAL A 265 -16.85 31.69 14.57
CA VAL A 265 -17.47 30.70 13.67
C VAL A 265 -17.58 29.34 14.34
N ALA A 266 -16.54 28.89 15.06
CA ALA A 266 -16.58 27.63 15.80
C ALA A 266 -17.68 27.65 16.87
N ASN A 267 -17.83 28.76 17.59
CA ASN A 267 -18.91 28.96 18.56
C ASN A 267 -20.30 28.89 17.91
N ILE A 268 -20.50 29.52 16.76
CA ILE A 268 -21.77 29.47 16.01
C ILE A 268 -22.12 28.03 15.63
N ILE A 269 -21.16 27.28 15.10
CA ILE A 269 -21.37 25.89 14.68
C ILE A 269 -21.66 25.00 15.89
N MET A 270 -20.89 25.13 16.98
CA MET A 270 -21.09 24.32 18.19
C MET A 270 -22.44 24.59 18.84
N ARG A 271 -22.89 25.85 18.89
CA ARG A 271 -24.24 26.19 19.40
C ARG A 271 -25.36 25.58 18.55
N ASN A 272 -25.15 25.44 17.24
CA ASN A 272 -26.12 24.88 16.31
C ASN A 272 -25.90 23.39 16.01
N LYS A 273 -24.94 22.73 16.67
CA LYS A 273 -24.48 21.37 16.36
C LYS A 273 -25.63 20.37 16.29
N ASP A 274 -26.47 20.30 17.32
CA ASP A 274 -27.56 19.33 17.37
C ASP A 274 -28.60 19.58 16.27
N ARG A 275 -28.89 20.84 15.96
CA ARG A 275 -29.79 21.22 14.87
C ARG A 275 -29.18 20.84 13.52
N LEU A 276 -27.88 21.05 13.34
CA LEU A 276 -27.16 20.70 12.12
C LEU A 276 -27.15 19.19 11.91
N LEU A 277 -26.78 18.41 12.93
CA LEU A 277 -26.73 16.95 12.85
C LEU A 277 -28.11 16.35 12.53
N ARG A 278 -29.17 16.78 13.23
CA ARG A 278 -30.56 16.38 12.89
C ARG A 278 -30.95 16.78 11.48
N GLY A 279 -30.52 17.96 11.03
CA GLY A 279 -30.77 18.45 9.69
C GLY A 279 -30.10 17.60 8.61
N ILE A 280 -28.83 17.21 8.79
CA ILE A 280 -28.10 16.35 7.86
C ILE A 280 -28.75 14.96 7.76
N MET A 281 -29.30 14.44 8.87
CA MET A 281 -30.03 13.15 8.89
C MET A 281 -31.44 13.21 8.27
N ALA A 282 -31.99 14.41 8.07
CA ALA A 282 -33.35 14.57 7.57
C ALA A 282 -33.48 14.19 6.08
N ASN A 283 -34.73 13.98 5.64
CA ASN A 283 -35.05 13.74 4.24
C ASN A 283 -36.13 14.72 3.75
N PRO A 284 -35.81 15.69 2.87
CA PRO A 284 -34.48 16.02 2.34
C PRO A 284 -33.53 16.59 3.40
N PRO A 285 -32.20 16.55 3.17
CA PRO A 285 -31.23 16.99 4.15
C PRO A 285 -31.24 18.52 4.27
N SER A 286 -31.14 19.01 5.50
CA SER A 286 -31.11 20.44 5.81
C SER A 286 -29.79 20.81 6.46
N TRP A 287 -29.00 21.59 5.73
CA TRP A 287 -27.72 22.14 6.20
C TRP A 287 -27.87 23.52 6.87
N MET A 288 -29.10 23.92 7.20
CA MET A 288 -29.43 25.22 7.81
C MET A 288 -28.72 25.50 9.15
N GLY A 289 -28.23 24.47 9.85
CA GLY A 289 -27.41 24.66 11.05
C GLY A 289 -26.09 25.40 10.80
N LEU A 290 -25.69 25.55 9.53
CA LEU A 290 -24.56 26.37 9.08
C LEU A 290 -24.98 27.76 8.58
N ARG A 291 -26.22 28.19 8.80
CA ARG A 291 -26.66 29.54 8.39
C ARG A 291 -25.75 30.60 9.04
N GLY A 292 -25.23 31.52 8.23
CA GLY A 292 -24.28 32.54 8.68
C GLY A 292 -22.80 32.10 8.68
N VAL A 293 -22.51 30.84 8.34
CA VAL A 293 -21.15 30.36 8.10
C VAL A 293 -20.82 30.55 6.62
N GLU A 294 -19.62 31.05 6.32
CA GLU A 294 -19.15 31.22 4.94
C GLU A 294 -18.92 29.87 4.26
N LEU A 295 -19.24 29.76 2.95
CA LEU A 295 -19.01 28.53 2.17
C LEU A 295 -17.54 28.05 2.25
N GLY A 296 -16.58 28.98 2.25
CA GLY A 296 -15.16 28.64 2.38
C GLY A 296 -14.82 27.91 3.68
N ARG A 297 -15.47 28.24 4.79
CA ARG A 297 -15.28 27.57 6.10
C ARG A 297 -15.93 26.19 6.10
N THR A 298 -17.12 26.06 5.51
CA THR A 298 -17.76 24.75 5.33
C THR A 298 -16.95 23.82 4.45
N ILE A 299 -16.34 24.33 3.37
CA ILE A 299 -15.42 23.56 2.52
C ILE A 299 -14.21 23.07 3.32
N ARG A 300 -13.66 23.86 4.24
CA ARG A 300 -12.56 23.42 5.11
C ARG A 300 -12.99 22.27 6.02
N ILE A 301 -14.18 22.35 6.61
CA ILE A 301 -14.76 21.25 7.41
C ILE A 301 -14.93 20.00 6.54
N ALA A 302 -15.52 20.13 5.36
CA ALA A 302 -15.70 19.02 4.43
C ALA A 302 -14.39 18.34 4.06
N LYS A 303 -13.35 19.12 3.70
CA LYS A 303 -12.02 18.59 3.38
C LYS A 303 -11.33 17.93 4.59
N ALA A 304 -11.43 18.53 5.77
CA ALA A 304 -10.88 17.95 6.99
C ALA A 304 -11.58 16.62 7.34
N ALA A 305 -12.90 16.55 7.15
CA ALA A 305 -13.71 15.40 7.50
C ALA A 305 -13.42 14.15 6.65
N VAL A 306 -13.06 14.31 5.37
CA VAL A 306 -12.79 13.19 4.46
C VAL A 306 -11.32 12.78 4.41
N LYS A 307 -10.44 13.43 5.17
CA LYS A 307 -8.99 13.21 5.08
C LYS A 307 -8.60 11.74 5.26
N ASP A 308 -9.21 11.05 6.21
CA ASP A 308 -8.92 9.64 6.52
C ASP A 308 -9.48 8.67 5.47
N LEU A 309 -10.41 9.13 4.63
CA LEU A 309 -10.97 8.35 3.51
C LEU A 309 -10.10 8.39 2.26
N LEU A 310 -9.17 9.33 2.12
CA LEU A 310 -8.28 9.39 0.96
C LEU A 310 -7.34 8.17 0.97
N CYS A 311 -7.29 7.40 -0.11
CA CYS A 311 -6.43 6.23 -0.20
C CYS A 311 -4.96 6.60 -0.45
N ASN A 312 -4.06 5.89 0.22
CA ASN A 312 -2.61 5.99 0.02
C ASN A 312 -2.14 4.83 -0.88
N ILE A 313 -2.00 5.11 -2.18
CA ILE A 313 -1.53 4.15 -3.20
C ILE A 313 -0.38 4.74 -4.02
N ASP A 314 0.49 3.89 -4.58
CA ASP A 314 1.38 4.28 -5.68
C ASP A 314 0.58 4.33 -7.00
N GLU A 315 0.26 5.54 -7.46
CA GLU A 315 -0.52 5.72 -8.69
C GLU A 315 0.20 5.21 -9.93
N ARG A 316 1.53 5.20 -9.93
CA ARG A 316 2.30 4.78 -11.11
C ARG A 316 2.12 3.30 -11.38
N VAL A 317 1.92 2.51 -10.34
CA VAL A 317 1.59 1.08 -10.47
C VAL A 317 0.21 0.92 -11.10
N THR A 318 -0.77 1.73 -10.65
CA THR A 318 -2.15 1.65 -11.13
C THR A 318 -2.28 2.07 -12.60
N ILE A 319 -1.58 3.14 -12.99
CA ILE A 319 -1.61 3.74 -14.34
C ILE A 319 -0.90 2.86 -15.38
N ASP A 320 0.12 2.11 -14.97
CA ASP A 320 0.98 1.34 -15.89
C ASP A 320 0.30 0.03 -16.35
N VAL A 321 -0.16 0.04 -17.61
CA VAL A 321 -0.82 -1.10 -18.27
C VAL A 321 0.13 -2.23 -18.65
N LYS A 322 1.43 -2.13 -18.34
CA LYS A 322 2.49 -3.08 -18.71
C LYS A 322 3.37 -3.45 -17.51
N ARG A 323 2.92 -3.14 -16.29
CA ARG A 323 3.70 -3.31 -15.05
C ARG A 323 4.09 -4.76 -14.81
N LEU A 324 5.28 -4.98 -14.27
CA LEU A 324 5.67 -6.25 -13.64
C LEU A 324 5.27 -6.22 -12.17
N ILE A 325 4.53 -7.22 -11.73
CA ILE A 325 4.08 -7.39 -10.34
C ILE A 325 4.76 -8.62 -9.75
N ARG A 326 5.03 -8.58 -8.45
CA ARG A 326 5.68 -9.70 -7.76
C ARG A 326 4.83 -10.96 -7.90
N TYR A 327 5.49 -12.06 -8.23
CA TYR A 327 4.83 -13.34 -8.39
C TYR A 327 4.34 -13.85 -7.01
N PRO A 328 3.06 -14.23 -6.87
CA PRO A 328 2.53 -14.74 -5.61
C PRO A 328 3.29 -15.99 -5.16
N ASN A 329 3.47 -16.11 -3.86
CA ASN A 329 4.26 -17.15 -3.20
C ASN A 329 5.74 -17.22 -3.63
N SER A 330 6.29 -16.19 -4.30
CA SER A 330 7.74 -16.05 -4.46
C SER A 330 8.38 -15.42 -3.23
N LEU A 331 9.70 -15.60 -3.05
CA LEU A 331 10.45 -14.91 -2.01
C LEU A 331 10.84 -13.50 -2.43
N HIS A 332 10.91 -12.60 -1.45
CA HIS A 332 11.41 -11.24 -1.64
C HIS A 332 12.89 -11.14 -1.20
N GLY A 333 13.81 -10.95 -2.14
CA GLY A 333 15.27 -10.94 -1.89
C GLY A 333 15.79 -9.97 -0.82
N LYS A 334 15.05 -8.89 -0.49
CA LYS A 334 15.43 -7.94 0.58
C LYS A 334 14.93 -8.30 1.99
N SER A 335 14.11 -9.34 2.14
CA SER A 335 13.49 -9.73 3.41
C SER A 335 13.49 -11.24 3.65
N GLY A 336 13.60 -12.06 2.60
CA GLY A 336 13.42 -13.51 2.68
C GLY A 336 11.99 -13.95 2.99
N LEU A 337 11.03 -13.03 3.07
CA LEU A 337 9.62 -13.36 3.31
C LEU A 337 8.92 -13.77 2.01
N LYS A 338 7.90 -14.62 2.14
CA LYS A 338 7.01 -15.03 1.05
C LYS A 338 6.08 -13.88 0.66
N ALA A 339 5.90 -13.66 -0.64
CA ALA A 339 4.87 -12.78 -1.17
C ALA A 339 3.51 -13.49 -1.13
N ALA A 340 2.86 -13.50 0.04
CA ALA A 340 1.70 -14.35 0.28
C ALA A 340 0.46 -13.88 -0.47
N ARG A 341 -0.20 -14.80 -1.20
CA ARG A 341 -1.57 -14.60 -1.71
C ARG A 341 -2.57 -14.78 -0.57
N ILE A 342 -3.51 -13.85 -0.44
CA ILE A 342 -4.43 -13.75 0.69
C ILE A 342 -5.84 -13.48 0.14
N SER A 343 -6.83 -14.23 0.63
CA SER A 343 -8.23 -13.94 0.33
C SER A 343 -8.71 -12.73 1.15
N TYR A 344 -9.77 -12.04 0.70
CA TYR A 344 -10.33 -10.93 1.49
C TYR A 344 -10.73 -11.37 2.91
N SER A 345 -11.30 -12.58 3.06
CA SER A 345 -11.73 -13.11 4.36
C SER A 345 -10.57 -13.45 5.29
N ASP A 346 -9.41 -13.86 4.75
CA ASP A 346 -8.24 -14.21 5.57
C ASP A 346 -7.38 -12.98 5.91
N LEU A 347 -7.60 -11.86 5.19
CA LEU A 347 -6.78 -10.66 5.31
C LEU A 347 -6.76 -10.09 6.72
N GLU A 348 -7.90 -10.05 7.40
CA GLU A 348 -8.01 -9.50 8.76
C GLU A 348 -7.05 -10.20 9.74
N THR A 349 -7.02 -11.53 9.68
CA THR A 349 -6.21 -12.39 10.55
C THR A 349 -4.78 -12.60 10.10
N PHE A 350 -4.43 -12.20 8.89
CA PHE A 350 -3.09 -12.39 8.33
C PHE A 350 -2.05 -11.53 9.06
N ASP A 351 -1.02 -12.18 9.60
CA ASP A 351 0.17 -11.54 10.18
C ASP A 351 1.34 -11.70 9.20
N PRO A 352 1.73 -10.65 8.46
CA PRO A 352 2.79 -10.76 7.46
C PRO A 352 4.15 -11.12 8.05
N LEU A 353 4.43 -10.75 9.30
CA LEU A 353 5.70 -11.04 9.94
C LEU A 353 5.74 -12.43 10.56
N LYS A 354 4.63 -13.18 10.54
CA LYS A 354 4.54 -14.57 11.00
C LYS A 354 4.17 -15.54 9.89
N ASP A 355 3.10 -15.26 9.15
CA ASP A 355 2.53 -16.15 8.14
C ASP A 355 3.36 -16.18 6.86
N ALA A 356 4.05 -15.07 6.53
CA ALA A 356 4.98 -15.02 5.40
C ALA A 356 6.38 -15.59 5.71
N VAL A 357 6.63 -16.03 6.95
CA VAL A 357 7.91 -16.62 7.37
C VAL A 357 7.91 -18.11 7.00
N VAL A 358 8.68 -18.45 5.97
CA VAL A 358 8.77 -19.83 5.47
C VAL A 358 9.90 -20.63 6.13
N PHE A 359 10.91 -19.97 6.69
CA PHE A 359 12.05 -20.60 7.35
C PHE A 359 11.81 -20.73 8.86
N LYS A 360 11.03 -21.74 9.26
CA LYS A 360 10.53 -21.89 10.64
C LYS A 360 11.43 -22.69 11.59
N SER A 361 12.44 -23.38 11.09
CA SER A 361 13.31 -24.27 11.88
C SER A 361 14.77 -23.85 11.86
N GLY A 362 15.52 -24.30 12.88
CA GLY A 362 16.95 -24.07 13.01
C GLY A 362 17.30 -22.67 13.54
N SER A 363 18.59 -22.47 13.78
CA SER A 363 19.17 -21.21 14.21
C SER A 363 20.32 -20.81 13.29
N ILE A 364 20.58 -19.51 13.18
CA ILE A 364 21.69 -18.93 12.42
C ILE A 364 22.44 -17.99 13.35
N LYS A 365 23.76 -18.17 13.44
CA LYS A 365 24.66 -17.21 14.09
C LYS A 365 24.97 -16.08 13.13
N VAL A 366 24.63 -14.86 13.51
CA VAL A 366 24.80 -13.66 12.70
C VAL A 366 25.48 -12.56 13.51
N TYR A 367 26.35 -11.78 12.86
CA TYR A 367 26.86 -10.54 13.40
C TYR A 367 26.02 -9.39 12.86
N VAL A 368 25.25 -8.74 13.75
CA VAL A 368 24.36 -7.63 13.41
C VAL A 368 25.12 -6.32 13.55
N LYS A 369 25.23 -5.56 12.45
CA LYS A 369 25.88 -4.23 12.43
C LYS A 369 25.04 -3.23 13.20
N GLU A 370 23.78 -3.09 12.82
CA GLU A 370 22.80 -2.21 13.45
C GLU A 370 21.40 -2.65 13.04
N ALA A 371 20.50 -2.77 14.02
CA ALA A 371 19.08 -3.03 13.78
C ALA A 371 18.23 -2.38 14.89
N PRO A 372 17.07 -1.77 14.56
CA PRO A 372 16.09 -1.36 15.55
C PRO A 372 15.40 -2.58 16.15
N ARG A 373 14.32 -2.39 16.92
CA ARG A 373 13.43 -3.50 17.28
C ARG A 373 12.77 -4.05 16.03
N VAL A 374 12.95 -5.34 15.78
CA VAL A 374 12.39 -6.06 14.63
C VAL A 374 11.85 -7.39 15.10
N ARG A 375 10.61 -7.68 14.69
CA ARG A 375 9.94 -8.97 14.92
C ARG A 375 9.88 -9.77 13.62
N ILE A 376 10.26 -11.04 13.68
CA ILE A 376 10.04 -12.03 12.61
C ILE A 376 9.64 -13.36 13.26
N GLY A 377 8.47 -13.87 12.90
CA GLY A 377 7.81 -14.97 13.59
C GLY A 377 7.40 -14.57 15.00
N ASP A 378 7.60 -15.48 15.95
CA ASP A 378 7.36 -15.24 17.37
C ASP A 378 8.58 -14.63 18.09
N TYR A 379 9.58 -14.16 17.35
CA TYR A 379 10.85 -13.68 17.88
C TYR A 379 11.08 -12.21 17.56
N GLU A 380 11.54 -11.46 18.56
CA GLU A 380 11.93 -10.06 18.45
C GLU A 380 13.41 -9.89 18.82
N VAL A 381 14.11 -9.04 18.09
CA VAL A 381 15.48 -8.61 18.40
C VAL A 381 15.57 -7.10 18.34
N GLY A 382 16.44 -6.51 19.16
CA GLY A 382 16.79 -5.11 19.05
C GLY A 382 16.27 -4.21 20.19
N PRO A 383 16.64 -2.91 20.17
CA PRO A 383 17.64 -2.35 19.27
C PRO A 383 19.04 -2.91 19.60
N VAL A 384 19.83 -3.22 18.58
CA VAL A 384 21.16 -3.81 18.74
C VAL A 384 22.16 -3.21 17.77
N LYS A 385 23.44 -3.20 18.16
CA LYS A 385 24.54 -2.68 17.36
C LYS A 385 25.82 -3.47 17.63
N ASN A 386 26.52 -3.87 16.57
CA ASN A 386 27.80 -4.59 16.62
C ASN A 386 27.80 -5.79 17.57
N VAL A 387 26.80 -6.67 17.44
CA VAL A 387 26.62 -7.83 18.32
C VAL A 387 26.51 -9.12 17.53
N GLN A 388 27.10 -10.19 18.05
CA GLN A 388 26.91 -11.54 17.54
C GLN A 388 25.74 -12.20 18.27
N LEU A 389 24.76 -12.71 17.51
CA LEU A 389 23.55 -13.32 18.03
C LEU A 389 23.32 -14.66 17.35
N GLU A 390 22.76 -15.61 18.10
CA GLU A 390 22.15 -16.80 17.54
C GLU A 390 20.64 -16.60 17.52
N VAL A 391 20.06 -16.52 16.33
CA VAL A 391 18.63 -16.22 16.12
C VAL A 391 17.96 -17.34 15.32
N PRO A 392 16.63 -17.50 15.39
CA PRO A 392 15.92 -18.46 14.54
C PRO A 392 16.14 -18.21 13.05
N GLY A 393 16.05 -19.28 12.26
CA GLY A 393 16.28 -19.25 10.81
C GLY A 393 15.62 -18.09 10.08
N GLY A 394 14.30 -17.91 10.25
CA GLY A 394 13.54 -16.83 9.61
C GLY A 394 14.08 -15.42 9.91
N LEU A 395 14.36 -15.12 11.18
CA LEU A 395 14.92 -13.84 11.59
C LEU A 395 16.35 -13.66 11.08
N GLY A 396 17.17 -14.71 11.11
CA GLY A 396 18.53 -14.71 10.57
C GLY A 396 18.55 -14.41 9.06
N ILE A 397 17.73 -15.13 8.28
CA ILE A 397 17.60 -14.90 6.83
C ILE A 397 17.09 -13.48 6.55
N TYR A 398 16.11 -12.98 7.31
CA TYR A 398 15.63 -11.61 7.17
C TYR A 398 16.75 -10.58 7.35
N LEU A 399 17.52 -10.68 8.45
CA LEU A 399 18.62 -9.76 8.74
C LEU A 399 19.74 -9.81 7.67
N LEU A 400 20.05 -11.01 7.17
CA LEU A 400 21.03 -11.20 6.10
C LEU A 400 20.54 -10.63 4.76
N CYS A 401 19.28 -10.86 4.39
CA CYS A 401 18.64 -10.30 3.19
C CYS A 401 18.52 -8.77 3.25
N LYS A 402 18.27 -8.23 4.45
CA LYS A 402 18.22 -6.78 4.70
C LYS A 402 19.58 -6.10 4.61
N GLY A 403 20.67 -6.89 4.65
CA GLY A 403 22.04 -6.38 4.71
C GLY A 403 22.43 -5.80 6.09
N ALA A 404 21.60 -6.01 7.11
CA ALA A 404 21.84 -5.54 8.47
C ALA A 404 22.80 -6.47 9.26
N ALA A 405 22.96 -7.71 8.79
CA ALA A 405 23.84 -8.69 9.38
C ALA A 405 24.73 -9.40 8.36
N GLU A 406 25.80 -10.00 8.86
CA GLU A 406 26.73 -10.84 8.10
C GLU A 406 27.08 -12.10 8.88
N LEU A 407 27.53 -13.14 8.18
CA LEU A 407 28.07 -14.34 8.81
C LEU A 407 29.53 -14.04 9.19
N ARG A 408 29.89 -14.30 10.44
CA ARG A 408 31.29 -14.30 10.92
C ARG A 408 31.60 -15.69 11.44
N GLU A 409 32.82 -16.16 11.16
CA GLU A 409 33.34 -17.42 11.68
C GLU A 409 33.50 -17.39 13.20
#